data_AF-A0A2W2GIR9-F1
#
_entry.id   AF-A0A2W2GIR9-F1
#
_cell.length_a   1.000
_cell.length_b   1.000
_cell.length_c   1.000
_cell.angle_alpha   90.00
_cell.angle_beta   90.00
_cell.angle_gamma   90.00
#
_symmetry.space_group_name_H-M   'P 1'
#
loop_
_entity.id
_entity.type
_entity.pdbx_description
1 polymer ?
#
loop_
_entity_poly.entity_id
_entity_poly.type
_entity_poly.pdbx_seq_one_letter_code
_entity_poly.pdbx_strand_id
1 'polypeptide(L)'
;MTRTTSTATVATDRPARYGKQLVNHLGRHQGGGWSEESGSGWIVFGAGRTEVTCAEGALELRLDGDADEMAGLEDVVGRHLVRFGAKDELVVRWVRADSTPGTEQGAGAAPAD
;
A
#
# COMPACT_ATOMS: atom_id res chain seq x y z
N MET A 1 10.63 -13.29 -14.89
CA MET A 1 9.54 -12.82 -14.04
C MET A 1 9.77 -13.41 -12.67
N THR A 2 10.63 -12.73 -11.91
CA THR A 2 10.97 -13.10 -10.54
C THR A 2 9.95 -12.42 -9.66
N ARG A 3 9.14 -13.18 -8.92
CA ARG A 3 8.19 -12.57 -8.00
C ARG A 3 8.91 -12.16 -6.72
N THR A 4 8.53 -11.00 -6.20
CA THR A 4 8.97 -10.53 -4.88
C THR A 4 7.79 -9.96 -4.12
N THR A 5 7.98 -9.76 -2.83
CA THR A 5 7.01 -9.11 -1.95
C THR A 5 7.60 -7.81 -1.45
N SER A 6 6.77 -6.79 -1.28
CA SER A 6 7.12 -5.54 -0.65
C SER A 6 6.08 -5.19 0.40
N THR A 7 6.52 -4.75 1.57
CA THR A 7 5.64 -4.42 2.70
C THR A 7 5.82 -2.97 3.11
N ALA A 8 4.72 -2.31 3.49
CA ALA A 8 4.76 -0.97 4.04
C ALA A 8 3.88 -0.87 5.28
N THR A 9 4.36 -0.15 6.29
CA THR A 9 3.62 0.14 7.51
C THR A 9 3.38 1.64 7.58
N VAL A 10 2.12 2.04 7.60
CA VAL A 10 1.71 3.44 7.54
C VAL A 10 1.09 3.83 8.88
N ALA A 11 1.78 4.67 9.64
CA ALA A 11 1.27 5.14 10.92
C ALA A 11 0.00 5.96 10.73
N THR A 12 -1.10 5.57 11.40
CA THR A 12 -2.38 6.27 11.31
C THR A 12 -3.33 5.86 12.44
N ASP A 13 -4.08 6.82 12.96
CA ASP A 13 -5.15 6.55 13.94
C ASP A 13 -6.43 5.98 13.29
N ARG A 14 -6.49 5.94 11.95
CA ARG A 14 -7.70 5.53 11.21
C ARG A 14 -7.41 4.49 10.11
N PRO A 15 -6.78 3.35 10.44
CA PRO A 15 -6.35 2.38 9.43
C PRO A 15 -7.54 1.81 8.64
N ALA A 16 -8.64 1.49 9.30
CA ALA A 16 -9.84 0.95 8.64
C ALA A 16 -10.45 1.91 7.62
N ARG A 17 -10.39 3.22 7.88
CA ARG A 17 -10.89 4.24 6.96
C ARG A 17 -10.05 4.28 5.70
N TYR A 18 -8.73 4.36 5.83
CA TYR A 18 -7.82 4.47 4.68
C TYR A 18 -7.75 3.15 3.90
N GLY A 19 -7.73 2.01 4.59
CA GLY A 19 -7.75 0.69 3.96
C GLY A 19 -9.01 0.49 3.10
N LYS A 20 -10.20 0.81 3.64
CA LYS A 20 -11.45 0.76 2.88
C LYS A 20 -11.44 1.66 1.65
N GLN A 21 -10.93 2.89 1.78
CA GLN A 21 -10.82 3.82 0.64
C GLN A 21 -9.87 3.30 -0.44
N LEU A 22 -8.71 2.78 -0.04
CA LEU A 22 -7.71 2.21 -0.94
C LEU A 22 -8.29 1.02 -1.72
N VAL A 23 -8.91 0.07 -1.02
CA VAL A 23 -9.51 -1.12 -1.64
C VAL A 23 -10.66 -0.77 -2.57
N ASN A 24 -11.57 0.12 -2.15
CA ASN A 24 -12.71 0.52 -2.98
C ASN A 24 -12.27 1.29 -4.24
N HIS A 25 -11.17 2.05 -4.15
CA HIS A 25 -10.64 2.79 -5.28
C HIS A 25 -9.90 1.91 -6.28
N LEU A 26 -8.86 1.21 -5.83
CA LEU A 26 -7.99 0.41 -6.72
C LEU A 26 -8.64 -0.92 -7.11
N GLY A 27 -9.49 -1.49 -6.25
CA GLY A 27 -10.18 -2.75 -6.52
C GLY A 27 -11.32 -2.63 -7.53
N ARG A 28 -11.71 -1.40 -7.93
CA ARG A 28 -12.85 -1.15 -8.81
C ARG A 28 -12.71 -1.78 -10.20
N HIS A 29 -11.49 -1.80 -10.75
CA HIS A 29 -11.27 -2.25 -12.13
C HIS A 29 -10.98 -3.75 -12.24
N GLN A 30 -10.14 -4.28 -11.36
CA GLN A 30 -9.56 -5.62 -11.50
C GLN A 30 -10.01 -6.59 -10.40
N GLY A 31 -10.60 -6.07 -9.31
CA GLY A 31 -11.07 -6.85 -8.18
C GLY A 31 -10.40 -6.44 -6.88
N GLY A 32 -11.21 -6.38 -5.83
CA GLY A 32 -10.78 -6.16 -4.46
C GLY A 32 -11.92 -6.42 -3.51
N GLY A 33 -11.61 -6.65 -2.24
CA GLY A 33 -12.58 -6.91 -1.20
C GLY A 33 -12.12 -6.36 0.14
N TRP A 34 -13.03 -5.69 0.85
CA TRP A 34 -12.79 -5.18 2.20
C TRP A 34 -13.72 -5.89 3.18
N SER A 35 -13.15 -6.44 4.26
CA SER A 35 -13.86 -7.02 5.39
C SER A 35 -13.84 -6.04 6.55
N GLU A 36 -15.00 -5.47 6.89
CA GLU A 36 -15.13 -4.62 8.08
C GLU A 36 -14.97 -5.43 9.37
N GLU A 37 -15.33 -6.72 9.35
CA GLU A 37 -15.19 -7.63 10.50
C GLU A 37 -13.73 -7.91 10.83
N SER A 38 -12.91 -8.16 9.81
CA SER A 38 -11.50 -8.51 9.98
C SER A 38 -10.56 -7.30 9.95
N GLY A 39 -11.08 -6.11 9.61
CA GLY A 39 -10.26 -4.91 9.40
C GLY A 39 -9.22 -5.10 8.30
N SER A 40 -9.51 -5.92 7.29
CA SER A 40 -8.54 -6.26 6.24
C SER A 40 -9.20 -6.33 4.87
N GLY A 41 -8.38 -6.28 3.84
CA GLY A 41 -8.83 -6.37 2.47
C GLY A 41 -7.71 -6.70 1.50
N TRP A 42 -8.09 -6.83 0.24
CA TRP A 42 -7.17 -7.16 -0.83
C TRP A 42 -7.56 -6.45 -2.11
N ILE A 43 -6.58 -6.28 -2.99
CA ILE A 43 -6.68 -5.56 -4.25
C ILE A 43 -5.84 -6.34 -5.26
N VAL A 44 -6.39 -6.64 -6.43
CA VAL A 44 -5.64 -7.20 -7.56
C VAL A 44 -5.52 -6.11 -8.62
N PHE A 45 -4.34 -5.97 -9.24
CA PHE A 45 -4.14 -5.08 -10.39
C PHE A 45 -3.02 -5.62 -11.29
N GLY A 46 -3.35 -5.89 -12.56
CA GLY A 46 -2.44 -6.60 -13.46
C GLY A 46 -2.04 -7.97 -12.90
N ALA A 47 -0.74 -8.23 -12.81
CA ALA A 47 -0.14 -9.41 -12.19
C ALA A 47 0.22 -9.21 -10.69
N GLY A 48 -0.10 -8.04 -10.13
CA GLY A 48 0.15 -7.69 -8.73
C GLY A 48 -1.07 -7.89 -7.83
N ARG A 49 -0.81 -8.20 -6.55
CA ARG A 49 -1.81 -8.25 -5.48
C ARG A 49 -1.32 -7.46 -4.28
N THR A 50 -2.18 -6.62 -3.73
CA THR A 50 -1.93 -5.92 -2.46
C THR A 50 -2.91 -6.42 -1.41
N GLU A 51 -2.40 -6.85 -0.27
CA GLU A 51 -3.17 -7.11 0.94
C GLU A 51 -3.04 -5.91 1.87
N VAL A 52 -4.15 -5.56 2.50
CA VAL A 52 -4.29 -4.39 3.36
C VAL A 52 -4.82 -4.89 4.70
N THR A 53 -4.10 -4.65 5.79
CA THR A 53 -4.50 -5.11 7.12
C THR A 53 -4.43 -3.96 8.10
N CYS A 54 -5.47 -3.78 8.91
CA CYS A 54 -5.43 -2.84 10.02
C CYS A 54 -4.62 -3.45 11.15
N ALA A 55 -3.60 -2.70 11.60
CA ALA A 55 -2.87 -2.98 12.82
C ALA A 55 -3.16 -1.87 13.86
N GLU A 56 -2.71 -2.08 15.09
CA GLU A 56 -2.85 -1.09 16.15
C GLU A 56 -2.00 0.16 15.83
N GLY A 57 -2.67 1.28 15.54
CA GLY A 57 -2.02 2.56 15.22
C GLY A 57 -1.37 2.61 13.83
N ALA A 58 -1.60 1.61 12.97
CA ALA A 58 -1.02 1.57 11.63
C ALA A 58 -1.87 0.80 10.62
N LEU A 59 -1.67 1.11 9.34
CA LEU A 59 -2.16 0.33 8.21
C LEU A 59 -0.99 -0.42 7.60
N GLU A 60 -1.08 -1.75 7.58
CA GLU A 60 -0.08 -2.61 6.96
C GLU A 60 -0.50 -2.93 5.53
N LEU A 61 0.45 -2.81 4.62
CA LEU A 61 0.31 -3.11 3.20
C LEU A 61 1.31 -4.20 2.86
N ARG A 62 0.84 -5.23 2.16
CA ARG A 62 1.70 -6.29 1.60
C ARG A 62 1.41 -6.41 0.12
N LEU A 63 2.40 -6.06 -0.69
CA LEU A 63 2.32 -6.07 -2.14
C LEU A 63 3.13 -7.23 -2.68
N ASP A 64 2.54 -8.01 -3.57
CA ASP A 64 3.15 -9.18 -4.18
C ASP A 64 3.02 -9.04 -5.70
N GLY A 65 4.12 -9.22 -6.42
CA GLY A 65 4.17 -8.91 -7.84
C GLY A 65 5.51 -9.26 -8.47
N ASP A 66 5.69 -8.89 -9.72
CA ASP A 66 6.98 -9.07 -10.39
C ASP A 66 7.99 -8.04 -9.88
N ALA A 67 9.24 -8.46 -9.66
CA ALA A 67 10.29 -7.60 -9.13
C ALA A 67 10.58 -6.41 -10.06
N ASP A 68 10.47 -6.60 -11.37
CA ASP A 68 10.66 -5.55 -12.38
C ASP A 68 9.54 -4.48 -12.33
N GLU A 69 8.31 -4.88 -11.99
CA GLU A 69 7.16 -3.96 -11.88
C GLU A 69 6.97 -3.40 -10.46
N MET A 70 7.64 -3.98 -9.47
CA MET A 70 7.44 -3.73 -8.04
C MET A 70 7.44 -2.24 -7.70
N ALA A 71 8.42 -1.48 -8.20
CA ALA A 71 8.51 -0.03 -7.95
C ALA A 71 7.27 0.75 -8.43
N GLY A 72 6.70 0.36 -9.57
CA GLY A 72 5.48 0.98 -10.10
C GLY A 72 4.26 0.61 -9.28
N LEU A 73 4.15 -0.65 -8.85
CA LEU A 73 3.05 -1.12 -7.99
C LEU A 73 3.08 -0.40 -6.63
N GLU A 74 4.27 -0.30 -6.02
CA GLU A 74 4.52 0.45 -4.77
C GLU A 74 4.10 1.94 -4.91
N ASP A 75 4.49 2.60 -6.01
CA ASP A 75 4.14 4.00 -6.29
C ASP A 75 2.64 4.23 -6.46
N VAL A 76 1.94 3.35 -7.19
CA VAL A 76 0.49 3.45 -7.37
C VAL A 76 -0.21 3.35 -6.01
N VAL A 77 0.11 2.33 -5.21
CA VAL A 77 -0.55 2.12 -3.92
C VAL A 77 -0.22 3.26 -2.95
N GLY A 78 1.06 3.61 -2.83
CA GLY A 78 1.51 4.66 -1.91
C GLY A 78 0.93 6.03 -2.24
N ARG A 79 0.96 6.46 -3.51
CA ARG A 79 0.42 7.77 -3.93
C ARG A 79 -1.06 7.91 -3.62
N HIS A 80 -1.87 6.87 -3.84
CA HIS A 80 -3.29 6.92 -3.52
C HIS A 80 -3.53 7.04 -2.03
N LEU A 81 -2.79 6.28 -1.22
CA LEU A 81 -2.93 6.35 0.23
C LEU A 81 -2.55 7.72 0.79
N VAL A 82 -1.39 8.26 0.39
CA VAL A 82 -0.95 9.61 0.78
C VAL A 82 -1.97 10.67 0.35
N ARG A 83 -2.54 10.53 -0.85
CA ARG A 83 -3.58 11.43 -1.34
C ARG A 83 -4.86 11.36 -0.49
N PHE A 84 -5.26 10.18 -0.03
CA PHE A 84 -6.41 10.02 0.86
C PHE A 84 -6.15 10.61 2.26
N GLY A 85 -4.93 10.43 2.77
CA GLY A 85 -4.49 10.94 4.06
C GLY A 85 -3.69 12.24 3.98
N ALA A 86 -3.89 13.08 2.96
CA ALA A 86 -3.10 14.30 2.78
C ALA A 86 -3.22 15.27 3.97
N LYS A 87 -4.33 15.21 4.70
CA LYS A 87 -4.54 15.99 5.94
C LYS A 87 -3.85 15.39 7.16
N ASP A 88 -3.63 14.08 7.15
CA ASP A 88 -3.00 13.33 8.23
C ASP A 88 -1.51 13.08 7.92
N GLU A 89 -0.99 13.73 6.87
CA GLU A 89 0.42 13.69 6.45
C GLU A 89 0.98 12.26 6.35
N LEU A 90 0.16 11.32 5.86
CA LEU A 90 0.54 9.91 5.79
C LEU A 90 1.83 9.73 5.00
N VAL A 91 2.67 8.83 5.49
CA VAL A 91 3.92 8.43 4.84
C VAL A 91 3.90 6.92 4.63
N VAL A 92 4.16 6.50 3.41
CA VAL A 92 4.24 5.10 2.98
C VAL A 92 5.68 4.78 2.67
N ARG A 93 6.25 3.81 3.38
CA ARG A 93 7.62 3.35 3.20
C ARG A 93 7.61 1.87 2.88
N TRP A 94 8.02 1.53 1.66
CA TRP A 94 8.08 0.16 1.21
C TRP A 94 9.41 -0.49 1.58
N VAL A 95 9.37 -1.75 1.99
CA VAL A 95 10.53 -2.60 2.24
C VAL A 95 10.30 -3.90 1.49
N ARG A 96 11.19 -4.20 0.56
CA ARG A 96 11.11 -5.44 -0.24
C ARG A 96 11.56 -6.63 0.58
N ALA A 97 11.18 -7.84 0.16
CA ALA A 97 11.51 -9.09 0.83
C ALA A 97 13.02 -9.28 1.06
N ASP A 98 13.85 -8.72 0.16
CA ASP A 98 15.32 -8.72 0.24
C ASP A 98 15.87 -7.66 1.21
N SER A 99 15.01 -7.04 2.04
CA SER A 99 15.33 -5.95 2.96
C SER A 99 15.83 -4.66 2.31
N THR A 100 15.81 -4.57 0.98
CA THR A 100 16.11 -3.33 0.26
C THR A 100 14.97 -2.33 0.43
N PRO A 101 15.26 -1.03 0.61
CA PRO A 101 14.23 -0.01 0.61
C PRO A 101 13.55 0.03 -0.77
N GLY A 102 12.22 0.01 -0.75
CA GLY A 102 11.38 0.27 -1.93
C GLY A 102 11.16 1.76 -2.13
N THR A 103 10.06 2.11 -2.79
CA THR A 103 9.68 3.52 -2.92
C THR A 103 9.14 4.10 -1.60
N GLU A 104 9.17 5.43 -1.48
CA GLU A 104 8.56 6.16 -0.37
C GLU A 104 7.64 7.25 -0.93
N GLN A 105 6.45 7.40 -0.35
CA GLN A 105 5.50 8.47 -0.69
C GLN A 105 5.04 9.17 0.58
N GLY A 106 5.05 10.50 0.60
CA GLY A 106 4.61 11.30 1.74
C GLY A 106 5.43 12.59 1.87
N ALA A 107 5.09 13.42 2.85
CA ALA A 107 5.81 14.68 3.11
C ALA A 107 7.28 14.46 3.53
N GLY A 108 7.66 13.24 3.91
CA GLY A 108 9.03 12.82 4.24
C GLY A 108 9.82 12.18 3.09
N ALA A 109 9.20 11.95 1.93
CA ALA A 109 9.92 11.41 0.77
C ALA A 109 11.00 12.43 0.38
N ALA A 110 12.27 12.10 0.62
CA ALA A 110 13.39 12.93 0.22
C ALA A 110 13.21 13.29 -1.28
N PRO A 111 13.45 14.55 -1.68
CA PRO A 111 13.44 14.88 -3.09
C PRO A 111 14.41 13.93 -3.78
N ALA A 112 13.93 13.18 -4.78
CA ALA A 112 14.80 12.49 -5.69
C ALA A 112 15.65 13.58 -6.36
N ASP A 113 16.95 13.59 -6.05
CA ASP A 113 17.96 14.48 -6.65
C ASP A 113 18.08 14.21 -8.15
#